data_AF-A0A368FLP9-F1
#
_entry.id   AF-A0A368FLP9-F1
#
_cell.length_a   1.000
_cell.length_b   1.000
_cell.length_c   1.000
_cell.angle_alpha   90.00
_cell.angle_beta   90.00
_cell.angle_gamma   90.00
#
_symmetry.space_group_name_H-M   'P 1'
#
loop_
_entity.id
_entity.type
_entity.pdbx_description
1 polymer ?
#
loop_
_entity_poly.entity_id
_entity_poly.type
_entity_poly.pdbx_seq_one_letter_code
_entity_poly.pdbx_strand_id
1 'polypeptide(L)'
;MRTEALTAFKRCCDAVSPYTCVKQALRLTSEKLTIYSPSGSVAVDVSSRTRFIITAFGKASIAMATAAEEQLGGRLHEGIVIAPNVAGAKAVPNLRSRVFHGARNNLPDSDSVAATHEALKSIERNDSSDSIFLFLVSGGGSALFCAPDGISLEEKLLTIRTLAANGADIRVLNSFRQKLSAVKGGKTLNYVKKGQVVALLMSDLIDNLIQFIASGPTIPQTGSMVEMSKALTSSPKWTSLLPARILNKLQDPAPSSVKPHNIIVGSISTALSALKEYLTNQGYDAHIITSTLEGNATQRGKDFAELIMSPRKGLLTALEKFSGSVKGELGEKVALLFGGETTVVVRGSGKGGRCQEMTLSCLATLASSAKPLPSFLFLAAGTDGQDGPTDAAGAYITNIDVKRDIVTQATEYLETSNSYQFWSSYNNGQNHIKPGPTGTNVMDIQIVLMDFVH
;
A
#
# COMPACT_ATOMS: atom_id res chain seq x y z
N MET A 1 19.38 -16.83 -11.77
CA MET A 1 18.92 -15.97 -10.66
C MET A 1 18.48 -14.57 -11.08
N ARG A 2 19.32 -13.72 -11.70
CA ARG A 2 18.96 -12.33 -12.06
C ARG A 2 17.65 -12.23 -12.87
N THR A 3 17.58 -12.92 -14.00
CA THR A 3 16.39 -12.91 -14.86
C THR A 3 15.16 -13.43 -14.14
N GLU A 4 15.31 -14.49 -13.33
CA GLU A 4 14.21 -15.05 -12.52
C GLU A 4 13.70 -14.02 -11.50
N ALA A 5 14.58 -13.36 -10.75
CA ALA A 5 14.20 -12.38 -9.73
C ALA A 5 13.51 -11.13 -10.31
N LEU A 6 14.05 -10.57 -11.40
CA LEU A 6 13.45 -9.40 -12.06
C LEU A 6 12.11 -9.76 -12.71
N THR A 7 11.98 -10.96 -13.29
CA THR A 7 10.71 -11.45 -13.84
C THR A 7 9.69 -11.70 -12.73
N ALA A 8 10.13 -12.26 -11.60
CA ALA A 8 9.29 -12.47 -10.43
C ALA A 8 8.74 -11.13 -9.91
N PHE A 9 9.62 -10.13 -9.72
CA PHE A 9 9.22 -8.79 -9.30
C PHE A 9 8.23 -8.13 -10.26
N LYS A 10 8.46 -8.22 -11.57
CA LYS A 10 7.49 -7.71 -12.56
C LYS A 10 6.14 -8.41 -12.44
N ARG A 11 6.12 -9.74 -12.37
CA ARG A 11 4.89 -10.53 -12.23
C ARG A 11 4.12 -10.21 -10.94
N CYS A 12 4.82 -9.94 -9.85
CA CYS A 12 4.16 -9.57 -8.60
C CYS A 12 3.50 -8.20 -8.70
N CYS A 13 4.15 -7.23 -9.36
CA CYS A 13 3.56 -5.91 -9.64
C CYS A 13 2.34 -6.04 -10.57
N ASP A 14 2.41 -6.87 -11.60
CA ASP A 14 1.29 -7.12 -12.52
C ASP A 14 0.09 -7.79 -11.79
N ALA A 15 0.37 -8.73 -10.89
CA ALA A 15 -0.64 -9.43 -10.10
C ALA A 15 -1.38 -8.52 -9.12
N VAL A 16 -0.70 -7.49 -8.61
CA VAL A 16 -1.31 -6.46 -7.75
C VAL A 16 -1.61 -5.15 -8.48
N SER A 17 -1.64 -5.17 -9.81
CA SER A 17 -2.15 -4.04 -10.58
C SER A 17 -3.61 -3.79 -10.19
N PRO A 18 -4.01 -2.54 -9.85
CA PRO A 18 -5.36 -2.25 -9.39
C PRO A 18 -6.45 -2.65 -10.40
N TYR A 19 -6.14 -2.52 -11.69
CA TYR A 19 -7.02 -3.00 -12.76
C TYR A 19 -7.19 -4.52 -12.70
N THR A 20 -6.08 -5.27 -12.63
CA THR A 20 -6.08 -6.73 -12.53
C THR A 20 -6.83 -7.21 -11.30
N CYS A 21 -6.54 -6.64 -10.13
CA CYS A 21 -7.21 -6.99 -8.87
C CYS A 21 -8.72 -6.82 -8.96
N VAL A 22 -9.21 -5.67 -9.44
CA VAL A 22 -10.65 -5.42 -9.58
C VAL A 22 -11.29 -6.34 -10.64
N LYS A 23 -10.62 -6.52 -11.78
CA LYS A 23 -11.10 -7.38 -12.88
C LYS A 23 -11.19 -8.85 -12.48
N GLN A 24 -10.30 -9.34 -11.62
CA GLN A 24 -10.34 -10.69 -11.09
C GLN A 24 -11.35 -10.83 -9.95
N ALA A 25 -11.46 -9.80 -9.10
CA ALA A 25 -12.36 -9.82 -7.95
C ALA A 25 -13.83 -9.78 -8.36
N LEU A 26 -14.22 -8.93 -9.31
CA LEU A 26 -15.63 -8.73 -9.67
C LEU A 26 -16.11 -9.75 -10.70
N ARG A 27 -17.21 -10.45 -10.38
CA ARG A 27 -17.98 -11.28 -11.31
C ARG A 27 -19.46 -10.94 -11.19
N LEU A 28 -20.07 -10.55 -12.29
CA LEU A 28 -21.48 -10.20 -12.35
C LEU A 28 -22.26 -11.22 -13.20
N THR A 29 -23.32 -11.77 -12.64
CA THR A 29 -24.33 -12.56 -13.35
C THR A 29 -25.68 -11.84 -13.34
N SER A 30 -26.71 -12.45 -13.93
CA SER A 30 -28.08 -11.94 -13.87
C SER A 30 -28.65 -11.88 -12.45
N GLU A 31 -28.14 -12.72 -11.54
CA GLU A 31 -28.70 -12.92 -10.21
C GLU A 31 -27.76 -12.52 -9.08
N LYS A 32 -26.43 -12.49 -9.30
CA LYS A 32 -25.46 -12.18 -8.25
C LYS A 32 -24.32 -11.28 -8.74
N LEU A 33 -23.87 -10.40 -7.85
CA LEU A 33 -22.53 -9.84 -7.87
C LEU A 33 -21.68 -10.63 -6.89
N THR A 34 -20.63 -11.30 -7.37
CA THR A 34 -19.65 -11.99 -6.53
C THR A 34 -18.33 -11.22 -6.54
N ILE A 35 -17.76 -11.02 -5.36
CA ILE A 35 -16.46 -10.40 -5.13
C ILE A 35 -15.53 -11.45 -4.55
N TYR A 36 -14.50 -11.82 -5.30
CA TYR A 36 -13.45 -12.75 -4.88
C TYR A 36 -12.28 -12.00 -4.25
N SER A 37 -11.72 -12.57 -3.19
CA SER A 37 -10.49 -12.13 -2.55
C SER A 37 -9.65 -13.34 -2.13
N PRO A 38 -8.36 -13.15 -1.81
CA PRO A 38 -7.55 -14.22 -1.23
C PRO A 38 -8.13 -14.80 0.08
N SER A 39 -8.94 -14.03 0.80
CA SER A 39 -9.59 -14.43 2.06
C SER A 39 -10.95 -15.11 1.88
N GLY A 40 -11.47 -15.23 0.65
CA GLY A 40 -12.75 -15.88 0.37
C GLY A 40 -13.55 -15.14 -0.71
N SER A 41 -14.88 -15.24 -0.62
CA SER A 41 -15.76 -14.53 -1.55
C SER A 41 -16.99 -13.98 -0.84
N VAL A 42 -17.45 -12.83 -1.29
CA VAL A 42 -18.72 -12.23 -0.87
C VAL A 42 -19.65 -12.21 -2.07
N ALA A 43 -20.92 -12.57 -1.87
CA ALA A 43 -21.94 -12.46 -2.90
C ALA A 43 -23.08 -11.56 -2.44
N VAL A 44 -23.59 -10.76 -3.36
CA VAL A 44 -24.74 -9.88 -3.17
C VAL A 44 -25.76 -10.20 -4.26
N ASP A 45 -27.00 -10.41 -3.87
CA ASP A 45 -28.07 -10.68 -4.82
C ASP A 45 -28.37 -9.43 -5.66
N VAL A 46 -28.59 -9.63 -6.96
CA VAL A 46 -28.92 -8.57 -7.90
C VAL A 46 -30.09 -9.00 -8.76
N SER A 47 -30.81 -8.01 -9.30
CA SER A 47 -31.88 -8.23 -10.27
C SER A 47 -31.63 -7.42 -11.54
N SER A 48 -32.52 -7.56 -12.52
CA SER A 48 -32.53 -6.73 -13.73
C SER A 48 -32.72 -5.24 -13.42
N ARG A 49 -33.29 -4.88 -12.26
CA ARG A 49 -33.46 -3.48 -11.83
C ARG A 49 -32.23 -2.93 -11.11
N THR A 50 -31.31 -3.79 -10.69
CA THR A 50 -30.21 -3.38 -9.82
C THR A 50 -29.24 -2.48 -10.57
N ARG A 51 -29.06 -1.26 -10.05
CA ARG A 51 -28.20 -0.20 -10.57
C ARG A 51 -26.91 -0.13 -9.78
N PHE A 52 -25.78 0.01 -10.48
CA PHE A 52 -24.48 0.22 -9.83
C PHE A 52 -24.07 1.68 -9.87
N ILE A 53 -23.61 2.18 -8.73
CA ILE A 53 -23.09 3.54 -8.56
C ILE A 53 -21.65 3.44 -8.06
N ILE A 54 -20.69 3.87 -8.87
CA ILE A 54 -19.27 3.85 -8.52
C ILE A 54 -18.88 5.14 -7.80
N THR A 55 -18.20 5.00 -6.66
CA THR A 55 -17.40 6.07 -6.05
C THR A 55 -15.97 5.56 -5.90
N ALA A 56 -15.06 6.00 -6.78
CA ALA A 56 -13.66 5.60 -6.75
C ALA A 56 -12.76 6.74 -6.28
N PHE A 57 -11.83 6.47 -5.37
CA PHE A 57 -10.87 7.48 -4.91
C PHE A 57 -9.55 6.87 -4.43
N GLY A 58 -8.47 7.62 -4.65
CA GLY A 58 -7.11 7.15 -4.39
C GLY A 58 -6.23 7.23 -5.65
N LYS A 59 -4.93 6.97 -5.50
CA LYS A 59 -3.95 6.97 -6.60
C LYS A 59 -4.30 6.00 -7.73
N ALA A 60 -4.99 4.91 -7.42
CA ALA A 60 -5.38 3.87 -8.37
C ALA A 60 -6.85 3.96 -8.83
N SER A 61 -7.58 5.01 -8.45
CA SER A 61 -9.04 5.09 -8.64
C SER A 61 -9.47 4.93 -10.09
N ILE A 62 -8.70 5.49 -11.04
CA ILE A 62 -8.95 5.37 -12.48
C ILE A 62 -8.83 3.93 -12.96
N ALA A 63 -7.74 3.23 -12.61
CA ALA A 63 -7.51 1.85 -13.03
C ALA A 63 -8.56 0.90 -12.44
N MET A 64 -8.90 1.10 -11.16
CA MET A 64 -9.97 0.35 -10.49
C MET A 64 -11.33 0.58 -11.14
N ALA A 65 -11.68 1.85 -11.41
CA ALA A 65 -12.95 2.20 -12.05
C ALA A 65 -13.05 1.58 -13.44
N THR A 66 -11.99 1.69 -14.25
CA THR A 66 -11.95 1.10 -15.60
C THR A 66 -12.28 -0.40 -15.57
N ALA A 67 -11.63 -1.16 -14.68
CA ALA A 67 -11.90 -2.59 -14.52
C ALA A 67 -13.33 -2.87 -14.04
N ALA A 68 -13.85 -2.06 -13.10
CA ALA A 68 -15.21 -2.21 -12.62
C ALA A 68 -16.24 -1.92 -13.72
N GLU A 69 -16.07 -0.87 -14.50
CA GLU A 69 -16.99 -0.54 -15.61
C GLU A 69 -17.05 -1.65 -16.67
N GLU A 70 -15.90 -2.26 -17.01
CA GLU A 70 -15.87 -3.42 -17.90
C GLU A 70 -16.69 -4.59 -17.37
N GLN A 71 -16.60 -4.89 -16.06
CA GLN A 71 -17.33 -6.01 -15.44
C GLN A 71 -18.82 -5.71 -15.28
N LEU A 72 -19.19 -4.45 -15.03
CA LEU A 72 -20.57 -4.04 -14.83
C LEU A 72 -21.31 -3.79 -16.16
N GLY A 73 -20.59 -3.44 -17.21
CA GLY A 73 -21.13 -3.16 -18.55
C GLY A 73 -22.29 -2.17 -18.50
N GLY A 74 -23.39 -2.50 -19.18
CA GLY A 74 -24.59 -1.65 -19.26
C GLY A 74 -25.30 -1.41 -17.91
N ARG A 75 -24.96 -2.14 -16.84
CA ARG A 75 -25.59 -1.98 -15.52
C ARG A 75 -24.98 -0.89 -14.65
N LEU A 76 -23.84 -0.33 -15.05
CA LEU A 76 -23.34 0.91 -14.47
C LEU A 76 -24.34 2.04 -14.75
N HIS A 77 -24.90 2.61 -13.70
CA HIS A 77 -25.83 3.73 -13.80
C HIS A 77 -25.10 5.07 -13.73
N GLU A 78 -24.15 5.18 -12.79
CA GLU A 78 -23.36 6.39 -12.60
C GLU A 78 -22.01 6.05 -11.97
N GLY A 79 -20.98 6.86 -12.26
CA GLY A 79 -19.71 6.75 -11.57
C GLY A 79 -18.98 8.09 -11.41
N ILE A 80 -18.36 8.25 -10.26
CA ILE A 80 -17.49 9.37 -9.90
C ILE A 80 -16.14 8.82 -9.49
N VAL A 81 -15.09 9.35 -10.12
CA VAL A 81 -13.69 8.99 -9.87
C VAL A 81 -12.96 10.23 -9.38
N ILE A 82 -12.26 10.13 -8.25
CA ILE A 82 -11.46 11.21 -7.66
C ILE A 82 -10.00 10.76 -7.67
N ALA A 83 -9.22 11.36 -8.57
CA ALA A 83 -7.85 10.96 -8.87
C ALA A 83 -6.84 12.07 -8.51
N PRO A 84 -5.56 11.73 -8.26
CA PRO A 84 -4.53 12.74 -8.02
C PRO A 84 -4.36 13.66 -9.24
N ASN A 85 -4.18 14.96 -8.99
CA ASN A 85 -3.78 15.89 -10.03
C ASN A 85 -2.28 15.72 -10.33
N VAL A 86 -1.96 14.95 -11.37
CA VAL A 86 -0.60 14.70 -11.85
C VAL A 86 -0.39 15.38 -13.20
N ALA A 87 0.76 16.05 -13.36
CA ALA A 87 1.13 16.67 -14.62
C ALA A 87 1.18 15.62 -15.74
N GLY A 88 0.49 15.89 -16.86
CA GLY A 88 0.41 14.97 -17.99
C GLY A 88 -0.62 13.84 -17.84
N ALA A 89 -1.48 13.87 -16.82
CA ALA A 89 -2.62 12.96 -16.73
C ALA A 89 -3.49 13.08 -17.99
N LYS A 90 -3.59 11.99 -18.75
CA LYS A 90 -4.41 11.91 -19.95
C LYS A 90 -5.80 11.42 -19.57
N ALA A 91 -6.82 11.91 -20.28
CA ALA A 91 -8.15 11.31 -20.21
C ALA A 91 -8.05 9.83 -20.57
N VAL A 92 -8.68 8.97 -19.77
CA VAL A 92 -8.77 7.55 -20.09
C VAL A 92 -9.88 7.36 -21.11
N PRO A 93 -9.57 6.85 -22.32
CA PRO A 93 -10.58 6.61 -23.33
C PRO A 93 -11.66 5.67 -22.80
N ASN A 94 -12.92 5.97 -23.13
CA ASN A 94 -14.09 5.11 -22.84
C ASN A 94 -14.47 4.92 -21.36
N LEU A 95 -13.83 5.61 -20.42
CA LEU A 95 -14.29 5.65 -19.03
C LEU A 95 -15.59 6.47 -18.96
N ARG A 96 -16.69 5.81 -18.57
CA ARG A 96 -18.03 6.42 -18.47
C ARG A 96 -18.18 7.28 -17.21
N SER A 97 -17.44 6.95 -16.16
CA SER A 97 -17.41 7.72 -14.92
C SER A 97 -16.83 9.12 -15.13
N ARG A 98 -17.39 10.10 -14.42
CA ARG A 98 -16.86 11.46 -14.37
C ARG A 98 -15.60 11.49 -13.51
N VAL A 99 -14.50 11.97 -14.07
CA VAL A 99 -13.21 12.05 -13.38
C VAL A 99 -12.98 13.47 -12.86
N PHE A 100 -12.71 13.56 -11.57
CA PHE A 100 -12.27 14.76 -10.86
C PHE A 100 -10.82 14.60 -10.44
N HIS A 101 -10.06 15.69 -10.48
CA HIS A 101 -8.67 15.71 -10.05
C HIS A 101 -8.51 16.62 -8.85
N GLY A 102 -7.73 16.19 -7.87
CA GLY A 102 -7.45 16.95 -6.66
C GLY A 102 -6.22 16.43 -5.94
N ALA A 103 -6.12 16.77 -4.66
CA ALA A 103 -5.04 16.36 -3.77
C ALA A 103 -3.63 16.72 -4.28
N ARG A 104 -3.43 17.97 -4.70
CA ARG A 104 -2.10 18.48 -5.08
C ARG A 104 -1.07 18.18 -3.98
N ASN A 105 0.11 17.70 -4.37
CA ASN A 105 1.18 17.29 -3.45
C ASN A 105 0.75 16.28 -2.38
N ASN A 106 -0.23 15.41 -2.69
CA ASN A 106 -0.78 14.40 -1.78
C ASN A 106 -1.41 14.98 -0.50
N LEU A 107 -1.89 16.23 -0.54
CA LEU A 107 -2.60 16.91 0.54
C LEU A 107 -4.02 17.27 0.09
N PRO A 108 -5.06 17.16 0.95
CA PRO A 108 -6.41 17.55 0.55
C PRO A 108 -6.47 19.04 0.16
N ASP A 109 -7.15 19.34 -0.95
CA ASP A 109 -7.35 20.69 -1.48
C ASP A 109 -8.85 20.96 -1.76
N SER A 110 -9.17 22.17 -2.22
CA SER A 110 -10.54 22.58 -2.54
C SER A 110 -11.19 21.69 -3.60
N ASP A 111 -10.40 21.19 -4.55
CA ASP A 111 -10.89 20.36 -5.65
C ASP A 111 -11.27 18.96 -5.14
N SER A 112 -10.46 18.37 -4.25
CA SER A 112 -10.83 17.14 -3.52
C SER A 112 -12.13 17.31 -2.73
N VAL A 113 -12.33 18.46 -2.08
CA VAL A 113 -13.54 18.74 -1.30
C VAL A 113 -14.77 18.84 -2.22
N ALA A 114 -14.67 19.61 -3.30
CA ALA A 114 -15.74 19.74 -4.29
C ALA A 114 -16.12 18.39 -4.92
N ALA A 115 -15.12 17.59 -5.31
CA ALA A 115 -15.31 16.26 -5.87
C ALA A 115 -15.97 15.30 -4.86
N THR A 116 -15.57 15.37 -3.59
CA THR A 116 -16.19 14.58 -2.51
C THR A 116 -17.67 14.96 -2.36
N HIS A 117 -18.02 16.25 -2.37
CA HIS A 117 -19.42 16.68 -2.30
C HIS A 117 -20.23 16.20 -3.51
N GLU A 118 -19.66 16.18 -4.72
CA GLU A 118 -20.34 15.62 -5.88
C GLU A 118 -20.59 14.11 -5.74
N ALA A 119 -19.61 13.36 -5.21
CA ALA A 119 -19.79 11.94 -4.90
C ALA A 119 -20.93 11.71 -3.89
N LEU A 120 -21.02 12.53 -2.85
CA LEU A 120 -22.10 12.44 -1.86
C LEU A 120 -23.47 12.74 -2.46
N LYS A 121 -23.59 13.78 -3.30
CA LYS A 121 -24.84 14.08 -4.02
C LYS A 121 -25.25 12.93 -4.94
N SER A 122 -24.28 12.31 -5.60
CA SER A 122 -24.50 11.12 -6.43
C SER A 122 -24.99 9.92 -5.63
N ILE A 123 -24.46 9.71 -4.43
CA ILE A 123 -24.94 8.67 -3.52
C ILE A 123 -26.39 8.95 -3.12
N GLU A 124 -26.68 10.15 -2.61
CA GLU A 124 -28.02 10.51 -2.11
C GLU A 124 -29.10 10.43 -3.19
N ARG A 125 -28.82 10.98 -4.39
CA ARG A 125 -29.81 11.00 -5.49
C ARG A 125 -30.11 9.60 -6.04
N ASN A 126 -29.19 8.66 -5.87
CA ASN A 126 -29.32 7.30 -6.36
C ASN A 126 -29.73 6.30 -5.28
N ASP A 127 -29.97 6.72 -4.03
CA ASP A 127 -30.31 5.80 -2.95
C ASP A 127 -31.69 5.16 -3.14
N SER A 128 -31.67 3.85 -3.39
CA SER A 128 -32.85 3.02 -3.60
C SER A 128 -32.55 1.59 -3.19
N SER A 129 -33.58 0.78 -2.95
CA SER A 129 -33.41 -0.65 -2.65
C SER A 129 -32.77 -1.43 -3.79
N ASP A 130 -32.84 -0.92 -5.02
CA ASP A 130 -32.22 -1.51 -6.20
C ASP A 130 -30.79 -0.98 -6.43
N SER A 131 -30.23 -0.18 -5.52
CA SER A 131 -28.91 0.44 -5.69
C SER A 131 -27.81 -0.32 -4.97
N ILE A 132 -26.73 -0.60 -5.68
CA ILE A 132 -25.46 -1.05 -5.11
C ILE A 132 -24.42 0.05 -5.29
N PHE A 133 -23.96 0.58 -4.17
CA PHE A 133 -22.88 1.56 -4.11
C PHE A 133 -21.54 0.83 -4.03
N LEU A 134 -20.78 0.90 -5.13
CA LEU A 134 -19.48 0.29 -5.28
C LEU A 134 -18.37 1.32 -4.99
N PHE A 135 -17.73 1.18 -3.83
CA PHE A 135 -16.59 2.00 -3.44
C PHE A 135 -15.29 1.35 -3.89
N LEU A 136 -14.45 2.08 -4.62
CA LEU A 136 -13.15 1.61 -5.10
C LEU A 136 -12.06 2.45 -4.45
N VAL A 137 -11.35 1.87 -3.49
CA VAL A 137 -10.49 2.62 -2.57
C VAL A 137 -9.05 2.16 -2.69
N SER A 138 -8.12 3.11 -2.82
CA SER A 138 -6.68 2.84 -2.76
C SER A 138 -5.93 3.87 -1.91
N GLY A 139 -4.62 3.67 -1.78
CA GLY A 139 -3.70 4.63 -1.17
C GLY A 139 -3.89 6.06 -1.67
N GLY A 140 -3.68 7.05 -0.80
CA GLY A 140 -3.94 8.48 -1.07
C GLY A 140 -5.41 8.91 -0.87
N GLY A 141 -6.33 7.97 -0.62
CA GLY A 141 -7.76 8.25 -0.43
C GLY A 141 -8.07 9.27 0.67
N SER A 142 -7.26 9.36 1.72
CA SER A 142 -7.45 10.35 2.80
C SER A 142 -7.41 11.80 2.31
N ALA A 143 -6.59 12.09 1.30
CA ALA A 143 -6.43 13.41 0.69
C ALA A 143 -7.46 13.65 -0.43
N LEU A 144 -7.78 12.62 -1.21
CA LEU A 144 -8.71 12.72 -2.35
C LEU A 144 -10.18 12.74 -1.91
N PHE A 145 -10.55 11.90 -0.94
CA PHE A 145 -11.92 11.82 -0.42
C PHE A 145 -12.01 12.55 0.92
N CYS A 146 -12.17 13.87 0.85
CA CYS A 146 -12.11 14.77 1.99
C CYS A 146 -13.30 15.70 2.03
N ALA A 147 -14.10 15.62 3.09
CA ALA A 147 -15.10 16.62 3.43
C ALA A 147 -14.88 17.02 4.91
N PRO A 148 -14.37 18.23 5.20
CA PRO A 148 -14.40 18.83 6.53
C PRO A 148 -15.85 18.94 7.04
N ASP A 149 -16.05 18.82 8.35
CA ASP A 149 -17.38 18.86 8.97
C ASP A 149 -17.45 19.96 10.03
N GLY A 150 -18.24 21.00 9.75
CA GLY A 150 -18.42 22.15 10.63
C GLY A 150 -17.17 23.01 10.86
N ILE A 151 -16.11 22.82 10.06
CA ILE A 151 -14.84 23.57 10.07
C ILE A 151 -14.37 23.79 8.62
N SER A 152 -13.46 24.73 8.41
CA SER A 152 -12.83 24.93 7.10
C SER A 152 -11.79 23.84 6.79
N LEU A 153 -11.43 23.71 5.51
CA LEU A 153 -10.34 22.83 5.11
C LEU A 153 -9.01 23.26 5.73
N GLU A 154 -8.73 24.56 5.80
CA GLU A 154 -7.52 25.11 6.40
C GLU A 154 -7.42 24.79 7.89
N GLU A 155 -8.52 24.94 8.63
CA GLU A 155 -8.62 24.57 10.05
C GLU A 155 -8.28 23.08 10.25
N LYS A 156 -8.82 22.21 9.38
CA LYS A 156 -8.54 20.77 9.39
C LYS A 156 -7.08 20.47 9.11
N LEU A 157 -6.50 21.06 8.05
CA LEU A 157 -5.11 20.85 7.66
C LEU A 157 -4.14 21.38 8.73
N LEU A 158 -4.44 22.55 9.31
CA LEU A 158 -3.66 23.11 10.41
C LEU A 158 -3.68 22.17 11.63
N THR A 159 -4.86 21.72 12.04
CA THR A 159 -5.01 20.77 13.17
C THR A 159 -4.14 19.52 12.97
N ILE A 160 -4.23 18.88 11.80
CA ILE A 160 -3.45 17.67 11.52
C ILE A 160 -1.95 17.95 11.46
N ARG A 161 -1.52 19.09 10.90
CA ARG A 161 -0.11 19.50 10.89
C ARG A 161 0.43 19.75 12.30
N THR A 162 -0.33 20.45 13.15
CA THR A 162 0.05 20.72 14.54
C THR A 162 0.24 19.43 15.32
N LEU A 163 -0.70 18.48 15.20
CA LEU A 163 -0.59 17.18 15.87
C LEU A 163 0.63 16.40 15.38
N ALA A 164 0.84 16.32 14.06
CA ALA A 164 1.98 15.62 13.47
C ALA A 164 3.32 16.21 13.93
N ALA A 165 3.45 17.55 13.94
CA ALA A 165 4.64 18.24 14.41
C ALA A 165 4.96 18.00 15.90
N ASN A 166 3.97 17.57 16.69
CA ASN A 166 4.11 17.23 18.11
C ASN A 166 4.17 15.71 18.37
N GLY A 167 4.51 14.93 17.34
CA GLY A 167 4.76 13.48 17.47
C GLY A 167 3.51 12.63 17.57
N ALA A 168 2.37 13.09 17.02
CA ALA A 168 1.19 12.25 16.87
C ALA A 168 1.45 11.11 15.87
N ASP A 169 1.26 9.87 16.31
CA ASP A 169 1.31 8.71 15.44
C ASP A 169 0.07 8.62 14.53
N ILE A 170 0.06 7.64 13.63
CA ILE A 170 -1.04 7.47 12.67
C ILE A 170 -2.40 7.21 13.34
N ARG A 171 -2.43 6.59 14.53
CA ARG A 171 -3.66 6.29 15.27
C ARG A 171 -4.26 7.57 15.82
N VAL A 172 -3.42 8.43 16.41
CA VAL A 172 -3.83 9.77 16.87
C VAL A 172 -4.34 10.57 15.69
N LEU A 173 -3.55 10.70 14.62
CA LEU A 173 -3.92 11.50 13.45
C LEU A 173 -5.24 11.04 12.83
N ASN A 174 -5.46 9.73 12.70
CA ASN A 174 -6.70 9.20 12.13
C ASN A 174 -7.91 9.43 13.04
N SER A 175 -7.76 9.34 14.37
CA SER A 175 -8.83 9.65 15.33
C SER A 175 -9.35 11.09 15.16
N PHE A 176 -8.44 12.06 15.03
CA PHE A 176 -8.81 13.46 14.75
C PHE A 176 -9.37 13.63 13.33
N ARG A 177 -8.75 13.02 12.31
CA ARG A 177 -9.23 13.09 10.92
C ARG A 177 -10.67 12.59 10.76
N GLN A 178 -11.04 11.53 11.47
CA GLN A 178 -12.38 10.95 11.43
C GLN A 178 -13.43 11.85 12.10
N LYS A 179 -13.10 12.39 13.27
CA LYS A 179 -13.99 13.33 13.98
C LYS A 179 -14.25 14.61 13.19
N LEU A 180 -13.22 15.17 12.58
CA LEU A 180 -13.28 16.41 11.79
C LEU A 180 -13.68 16.19 10.32
N SER A 181 -14.44 15.13 10.01
CA SER A 181 -14.85 14.82 8.65
C SER A 181 -16.28 14.33 8.56
N ALA A 182 -16.94 14.62 7.43
CA ALA A 182 -18.27 14.12 7.12
C ALA A 182 -18.26 12.71 6.50
N VAL A 183 -17.10 12.24 6.01
CA VAL A 183 -17.02 10.99 5.21
C VAL A 183 -16.16 9.89 5.85
N LYS A 184 -15.19 10.24 6.69
CA LYS A 184 -14.24 9.28 7.29
C LYS A 184 -14.86 8.56 8.50
N GLY A 185 -14.28 7.44 8.91
CA GLY A 185 -14.72 6.71 10.11
C GLY A 185 -16.14 6.17 10.01
N GLY A 186 -16.48 5.57 8.86
CA GLY A 186 -17.79 5.02 8.57
C GLY A 186 -18.87 6.03 8.22
N LYS A 187 -18.60 7.34 8.34
CA LYS A 187 -19.62 8.38 8.13
C LYS A 187 -20.15 8.48 6.70
N THR A 188 -19.43 7.95 5.70
CA THR A 188 -19.97 7.85 4.33
C THR A 188 -21.22 6.96 4.28
N LEU A 189 -21.31 5.96 5.17
CA LEU A 189 -22.47 5.08 5.26
C LEU A 189 -23.76 5.82 5.69
N ASN A 190 -23.65 7.01 6.28
CA ASN A 190 -24.81 7.82 6.68
C ASN A 190 -25.56 8.42 5.47
N TYR A 191 -24.93 8.41 4.29
CA TYR A 191 -25.54 8.89 3.04
C TYR A 191 -26.32 7.78 2.31
N VAL A 192 -26.27 6.54 2.79
CA VAL A 192 -27.01 5.40 2.24
C VAL A 192 -28.05 4.96 3.24
N LYS A 193 -29.33 4.91 2.84
CA LYS A 193 -30.44 4.49 3.70
C LYS A 193 -31.11 3.21 3.20
N LYS A 194 -31.10 2.96 1.88
CA LYS A 194 -31.83 1.85 1.26
C LYS A 194 -30.91 0.89 0.51
N GLY A 195 -29.92 1.42 -0.20
CA GLY A 195 -29.02 0.62 -1.04
C GLY A 195 -28.05 -0.24 -0.23
N GLN A 196 -27.34 -1.11 -0.96
CA GLN A 196 -26.26 -1.94 -0.42
C GLN A 196 -24.91 -1.27 -0.69
N VAL A 197 -23.95 -1.48 0.20
CA VAL A 197 -22.59 -0.92 0.09
C VAL A 197 -21.58 -2.04 -0.06
N VAL A 198 -20.81 -2.00 -1.14
CA VAL A 198 -19.69 -2.90 -1.40
C VAL A 198 -18.45 -2.04 -1.64
N ALA A 199 -17.36 -2.31 -0.92
CA ALA A 199 -16.10 -1.60 -1.07
C ALA A 199 -14.97 -2.57 -1.42
N LEU A 200 -14.25 -2.27 -2.49
CA LEU A 200 -13.04 -2.98 -2.90
C LEU A 200 -11.84 -2.12 -2.52
N LEU A 201 -10.95 -2.68 -1.71
CA LEU A 201 -9.82 -1.98 -1.10
C LEU A 201 -8.50 -2.52 -1.68
N MET A 202 -7.65 -1.61 -2.15
CA MET A 202 -6.23 -1.86 -2.35
C MET A 202 -5.49 -1.41 -1.08
N SER A 203 -4.80 -2.34 -0.41
CA SER A 203 -4.09 -2.05 0.83
C SER A 203 -2.61 -1.74 0.59
N ASP A 204 -2.21 -0.56 1.04
CA ASP A 204 -0.82 -0.08 1.13
C ASP A 204 -0.34 -0.02 2.59
N LEU A 205 -0.93 -0.85 3.47
CA LEU A 205 -0.64 -0.88 4.89
C LEU A 205 -0.22 -2.27 5.37
N ILE A 206 0.71 -2.29 6.31
CA ILE A 206 1.04 -3.48 7.08
C ILE A 206 -0.20 -3.96 7.84
N ASP A 207 -0.34 -5.28 7.95
CA ASP A 207 -1.46 -5.99 8.58
C ASP A 207 -2.85 -5.70 8.00
N ASN A 208 -2.94 -5.03 6.85
CA ASN A 208 -4.20 -4.79 6.14
C ASN A 208 -5.27 -4.13 7.05
N LEU A 209 -4.87 -3.22 7.95
CA LEU A 209 -5.79 -2.56 8.88
C LEU A 209 -6.78 -1.64 8.13
N ILE A 210 -7.90 -2.23 7.69
CA ILE A 210 -8.89 -1.62 6.80
C ILE A 210 -9.46 -0.30 7.33
N GLN A 211 -9.54 -0.13 8.64
CA GLN A 211 -10.00 1.09 9.30
C GLN A 211 -9.10 2.31 9.04
N PHE A 212 -7.84 2.07 8.66
CA PHE A 212 -6.88 3.12 8.35
C PHE A 212 -6.74 3.41 6.86
N ILE A 213 -7.18 2.47 5.99
CA ILE A 213 -7.24 2.70 4.54
C ILE A 213 -8.20 3.86 4.25
N ALA A 214 -7.65 4.95 3.72
CA ALA A 214 -8.37 6.22 3.50
C ALA A 214 -9.11 6.78 4.75
N SER A 215 -8.65 6.42 5.96
CA SER A 215 -9.34 6.69 7.24
C SER A 215 -10.74 6.05 7.36
N GLY A 216 -10.96 4.93 6.66
CA GLY A 216 -12.10 4.04 6.83
C GLY A 216 -13.47 4.66 6.50
N PRO A 217 -13.69 5.23 5.31
CA PRO A 217 -14.94 5.94 4.99
C PRO A 217 -16.18 5.04 5.03
N THR A 218 -16.04 3.78 4.66
CA THR A 218 -17.09 2.74 4.63
C THR A 218 -16.93 1.71 5.75
N ILE A 219 -16.11 1.99 6.77
CA ILE A 219 -15.79 1.04 7.86
C ILE A 219 -16.64 1.39 9.09
N PRO A 220 -17.63 0.55 9.47
CA PRO A 220 -18.41 0.77 10.68
C PRO A 220 -17.49 0.83 11.90
N GLN A 221 -17.76 1.77 12.80
CA GLN A 221 -16.98 1.93 14.03
C GLN A 221 -17.46 0.91 15.08
N THR A 222 -16.55 0.04 15.54
CA THR A 222 -16.82 -0.86 16.67
C THR A 222 -16.76 -0.10 18.00
N GLY A 223 -17.34 -0.65 19.07
CA GLY A 223 -17.24 -0.04 20.41
C GLY A 223 -15.79 0.24 20.83
N SER A 224 -14.89 -0.72 20.60
CA SER A 224 -13.46 -0.58 20.89
C SER A 224 -12.77 0.52 20.07
N MET A 225 -13.16 0.71 18.80
CA MET A 225 -12.63 1.81 17.97
C MET A 225 -13.09 3.17 18.49
N VAL A 226 -14.36 3.29 18.88
CA VAL A 226 -14.90 4.52 19.47
C VAL A 226 -14.21 4.84 20.79
N GLU A 227 -14.05 3.87 21.67
CA GLU A 227 -13.35 4.03 22.95
C GLU A 227 -11.90 4.47 22.77
N MET A 228 -11.16 3.82 21.87
CA MET A 228 -9.79 4.21 21.53
C MET A 228 -9.74 5.64 20.99
N SER A 229 -10.60 5.95 20.00
CA SER A 229 -10.64 7.29 19.41
C SER A 229 -10.94 8.35 20.47
N LYS A 230 -11.88 8.08 21.38
CA LYS A 230 -12.25 8.99 22.47
C LYS A 230 -11.10 9.20 23.45
N ALA A 231 -10.43 8.13 23.87
CA ALA A 231 -9.26 8.21 24.75
C ALA A 231 -8.15 9.07 24.13
N LEU A 232 -7.89 8.91 22.84
CA LEU A 232 -6.89 9.69 22.12
C LEU A 232 -7.34 11.15 21.97
N THR A 233 -8.58 11.41 21.57
CA THR A 233 -9.03 12.78 21.27
C THR A 233 -9.38 13.61 22.50
N SER A 234 -9.49 12.99 23.67
CA SER A 234 -9.69 13.66 24.96
C SER A 234 -8.38 13.85 25.75
N SER A 235 -7.26 13.32 25.25
CA SER A 235 -5.97 13.42 25.94
C SER A 235 -5.49 14.89 26.02
N PRO A 236 -5.14 15.41 27.21
CA PRO A 236 -4.57 16.75 27.37
C PRO A 236 -3.33 17.03 26.51
N LYS A 237 -2.56 15.97 26.19
CA LYS A 237 -1.40 16.07 25.29
C LYS A 237 -1.77 16.66 23.93
N TRP A 238 -2.96 16.33 23.43
CA TRP A 238 -3.41 16.74 22.11
C TRP A 238 -4.41 17.89 22.18
N THR A 239 -5.34 17.87 23.14
CA THR A 239 -6.39 18.89 23.24
C THR A 239 -5.86 20.26 23.61
N SER A 240 -4.78 20.36 24.39
CA SER A 240 -4.12 21.63 24.74
C SER A 240 -3.51 22.36 23.55
N LEU A 241 -3.25 21.65 22.44
CA LEU A 241 -2.68 22.21 21.21
C LEU A 241 -3.74 22.83 20.28
N LEU A 242 -5.03 22.66 20.59
CA LEU A 242 -6.13 22.91 19.66
C LEU A 242 -7.08 23.99 20.18
N PRO A 243 -7.61 24.86 19.29
CA PRO A 243 -8.55 25.90 19.70
C PRO A 243 -9.91 25.29 20.07
N ALA A 244 -10.66 25.98 20.94
CA ALA A 244 -11.97 25.54 21.43
C ALA A 244 -12.95 25.14 20.32
N ARG A 245 -12.92 25.84 19.18
CA ARG A 245 -13.73 25.54 18.00
C ARG A 245 -13.51 24.13 17.46
N ILE A 246 -12.26 23.66 17.43
CA ILE A 246 -11.92 22.29 17.00
C ILE A 246 -12.37 21.29 18.05
N LEU A 247 -12.11 21.58 19.33
CA LEU A 247 -12.49 20.71 20.46
C LEU A 247 -14.00 20.45 20.48
N ASN A 248 -14.82 21.47 20.25
CA ASN A 248 -16.28 21.36 20.20
C ASN A 248 -16.79 20.43 19.08
N LYS A 249 -15.95 20.10 18.08
CA LYS A 249 -16.28 19.19 16.98
C LYS A 249 -15.81 17.76 17.20
N LEU A 250 -15.10 17.45 18.29
CA LEU A 250 -14.57 16.12 18.59
C LEU A 250 -15.62 15.14 19.15
N GLN A 251 -16.85 15.22 18.67
CA GLN A 251 -17.94 14.35 19.10
C GLN A 251 -17.86 12.97 18.45
N ASP A 252 -18.41 11.96 19.12
CA ASP A 252 -18.56 10.62 18.55
C ASP A 252 -19.80 10.58 17.66
N PRO A 253 -19.69 10.16 16.39
CA PRO A 253 -20.85 10.05 15.53
C PRO A 253 -21.77 8.92 15.98
N ALA A 254 -23.07 9.06 15.72
CA ALA A 254 -23.99 7.94 15.82
C ALA A 254 -23.58 6.83 14.82
N PRO A 255 -23.65 5.55 15.23
CA PRO A 255 -23.33 4.44 14.34
C PRO A 255 -24.35 4.35 13.20
N SER A 256 -23.88 4.09 11.98
CA SER A 256 -24.74 3.75 10.84
C SER A 256 -25.32 2.34 11.02
N SER A 257 -26.57 2.14 10.59
CA SER A 257 -27.21 0.82 10.53
C SER A 257 -26.82 0.02 9.27
N VAL A 258 -26.18 0.67 8.29
CA VAL A 258 -25.75 0.02 7.04
C VAL A 258 -24.64 -0.98 7.34
N LYS A 259 -24.80 -2.20 6.82
CA LYS A 259 -23.79 -3.27 6.88
C LYS A 259 -23.08 -3.37 5.53
N PRO A 260 -21.91 -2.73 5.36
CA PRO A 260 -21.15 -2.79 4.13
C PRO A 260 -20.37 -4.10 4.00
N HIS A 261 -20.07 -4.49 2.78
CA HIS A 261 -19.06 -5.50 2.47
C HIS A 261 -17.74 -4.81 2.10
N ASN A 262 -16.78 -4.77 3.03
CA ASN A 262 -15.45 -4.21 2.77
C ASN A 262 -14.47 -5.35 2.48
N ILE A 263 -13.94 -5.42 1.25
CA ILE A 263 -13.14 -6.54 0.76
C ILE A 263 -11.80 -6.01 0.25
N ILE A 264 -10.70 -6.57 0.76
CA ILE A 264 -9.37 -6.31 0.21
C ILE A 264 -9.17 -7.18 -1.03
N VAL A 265 -8.93 -6.53 -2.16
CA VAL A 265 -8.74 -7.20 -3.46
C VAL A 265 -7.29 -7.21 -3.93
N GLY A 266 -6.43 -6.42 -3.29
CA GLY A 266 -5.00 -6.41 -3.53
C GLY A 266 -4.24 -5.94 -2.29
N SER A 267 -3.14 -6.61 -1.98
CA SER A 267 -2.29 -6.35 -0.81
C SER A 267 -0.89 -6.95 -1.01
N ILE A 268 0.02 -6.67 -0.08
CA ILE A 268 1.36 -7.27 -0.06
C ILE A 268 1.31 -8.80 -0.06
N SER A 269 0.34 -9.41 0.62
CA SER A 269 0.17 -10.87 0.64
C SER A 269 -0.14 -11.42 -0.74
N THR A 270 -0.91 -10.68 -1.55
CA THR A 270 -1.24 -11.05 -2.93
C THR A 270 0.02 -11.01 -3.81
N ALA A 271 0.86 -9.98 -3.65
CA ALA A 271 2.13 -9.88 -4.36
C ALA A 271 3.09 -11.02 -3.99
N LEU A 272 3.20 -11.34 -2.69
CA LEU A 272 4.05 -12.42 -2.18
C LEU A 272 3.56 -13.80 -2.66
N SER A 273 2.25 -14.03 -2.72
CA SER A 273 1.68 -15.26 -3.29
C SER A 273 2.05 -15.42 -4.77
N ALA A 274 1.95 -14.35 -5.57
CA ALA A 274 2.33 -14.37 -6.99
C ALA A 274 3.84 -14.64 -7.19
N LEU A 275 4.69 -14.06 -6.32
CA LEU A 275 6.14 -14.36 -6.31
C LEU A 275 6.41 -15.82 -6.01
N LYS A 276 5.79 -16.34 -4.94
CA LYS A 276 5.95 -17.73 -4.52
C LYS A 276 5.55 -18.68 -5.64
N GLU A 277 4.36 -18.50 -6.21
CA GLU A 277 3.87 -19.33 -7.31
C GLU A 277 4.85 -19.33 -8.50
N TYR A 278 5.29 -18.15 -8.93
CA TYR A 278 6.23 -18.05 -10.04
C TYR A 278 7.57 -18.74 -9.75
N LEU A 279 8.17 -18.49 -8.59
CA LEU A 279 9.49 -19.05 -8.25
C LEU A 279 9.42 -20.57 -8.00
N THR A 280 8.33 -21.07 -7.42
CA THR A 280 8.06 -22.51 -7.35
C THR A 280 8.03 -23.14 -8.74
N ASN A 281 7.37 -22.48 -9.71
CA ASN A 281 7.37 -22.94 -11.11
C ASN A 281 8.74 -22.84 -11.80
N GLN A 282 9.69 -22.09 -11.25
CA GLN A 282 11.10 -22.03 -11.69
C GLN A 282 12.00 -23.04 -10.94
N GLY A 283 11.41 -23.94 -10.14
CA GLY A 283 12.11 -24.99 -9.40
C GLY A 283 12.73 -24.56 -8.08
N TYR A 284 12.32 -23.41 -7.53
CA TYR A 284 12.72 -23.00 -6.18
C TYR A 284 11.79 -23.61 -5.12
N ASP A 285 12.38 -24.04 -4.01
CA ASP A 285 11.64 -24.20 -2.76
C ASP A 285 11.34 -22.81 -2.18
N ALA A 286 10.15 -22.29 -2.51
CA ALA A 286 9.80 -20.88 -2.29
C ALA A 286 8.92 -20.68 -1.04
N HIS A 287 9.38 -19.81 -0.15
CA HIS A 287 8.77 -19.53 1.15
C HIS A 287 8.49 -18.06 1.34
N ILE A 288 7.25 -17.74 1.75
CA ILE A 288 6.90 -16.41 2.24
C ILE A 288 7.27 -16.39 3.72
N ILE A 289 8.24 -15.55 4.08
CA ILE A 289 8.79 -15.47 5.43
C ILE A 289 7.96 -14.51 6.28
N THR A 290 7.71 -13.32 5.75
CA THR A 290 6.90 -12.30 6.41
C THR A 290 6.28 -11.34 5.41
N SER A 291 5.12 -10.80 5.74
CA SER A 291 4.46 -9.69 5.04
C SER A 291 4.42 -8.42 5.88
N THR A 292 5.17 -8.40 6.98
CA THR A 292 5.21 -7.33 7.99
C THR A 292 6.65 -6.89 8.28
N LEU A 293 7.53 -6.95 7.27
CA LEU A 293 8.90 -6.49 7.43
C LEU A 293 8.93 -5.00 7.76
N GLU A 294 9.37 -4.69 8.98
CA GLU A 294 9.50 -3.33 9.50
C GLU A 294 10.91 -3.10 10.05
N GLY A 295 11.20 -1.84 10.41
CA GLY A 295 12.43 -1.42 11.07
C GLY A 295 13.33 -0.60 10.16
N ASN A 296 14.56 -0.38 10.62
CA ASN A 296 15.53 0.44 9.89
C ASN A 296 16.13 -0.33 8.71
N ALA A 297 16.09 0.26 7.51
CA ALA A 297 16.55 -0.33 6.26
C ALA A 297 18.03 -0.74 6.29
N THR A 298 18.92 0.10 6.83
CA THR A 298 20.34 -0.24 7.02
C THR A 298 20.48 -1.48 7.92
N GLN A 299 19.80 -1.52 9.06
CA GLN A 299 19.88 -2.67 9.96
C GLN A 299 19.33 -3.95 9.31
N ARG A 300 18.21 -3.85 8.58
CA ARG A 300 17.66 -4.99 7.83
C ARG A 300 18.60 -5.46 6.74
N GLY A 301 19.35 -4.58 6.09
CA GLY A 301 20.40 -4.97 5.14
C GLY A 301 21.47 -5.86 5.79
N LYS A 302 21.86 -5.57 7.03
CA LYS A 302 22.79 -6.42 7.80
C LYS A 302 22.16 -7.77 8.15
N ASP A 303 20.89 -7.78 8.58
CA ASP A 303 20.16 -9.02 8.86
C ASP A 303 20.09 -9.92 7.61
N PHE A 304 19.84 -9.34 6.43
CA PHE A 304 19.85 -10.08 5.16
C PHE A 304 21.24 -10.61 4.79
N ALA A 305 22.31 -9.85 5.03
CA ALA A 305 23.67 -10.34 4.82
C ALA A 305 23.98 -11.54 5.72
N GLU A 306 23.56 -11.51 6.99
CA GLU A 306 23.69 -12.64 7.91
C GLU A 306 22.90 -13.87 7.45
N LEU A 307 21.67 -13.67 6.94
CA LEU A 307 20.88 -14.74 6.33
C LEU A 307 21.60 -15.38 5.14
N ILE A 308 22.14 -14.57 4.23
CA ILE A 308 22.85 -15.05 3.02
C ILE A 308 24.16 -15.78 3.38
N MET A 309 24.87 -15.33 4.41
CA MET A 309 26.07 -16.00 4.92
C MET A 309 25.79 -17.28 5.70
N SER A 310 24.52 -17.56 6.03
CA SER A 310 24.18 -18.72 6.84
C SER A 310 24.27 -20.01 6.00
N PRO A 311 24.89 -21.07 6.52
CA PRO A 311 24.84 -22.37 5.86
C PRO A 311 23.40 -22.85 5.78
N ARG A 312 23.07 -23.71 4.81
CA ARG A 312 21.70 -24.24 4.61
C ARG A 312 21.03 -24.73 5.90
N LYS A 313 21.76 -25.46 6.75
CA LYS A 313 21.26 -25.97 8.05
C LYS A 313 20.97 -24.87 9.08
N GLY A 314 21.60 -23.70 8.97
CA GLY A 314 21.41 -22.55 9.86
C GLY A 314 20.40 -21.51 9.36
N LEU A 315 19.85 -21.68 8.15
CA LEU A 315 18.91 -20.72 7.58
C LEU A 315 17.66 -20.53 8.44
N LEU A 316 17.09 -21.61 8.99
CA LEU A 316 15.89 -21.51 9.83
C LEU A 316 16.13 -20.64 11.07
N THR A 317 17.27 -20.77 11.72
CA THR A 317 17.66 -19.91 12.85
C THR A 317 17.88 -18.46 12.42
N ALA A 318 18.52 -18.24 11.26
CA ALA A 318 18.71 -16.88 10.75
C ALA A 318 17.37 -16.18 10.40
N LEU A 319 16.36 -16.95 9.98
CA LEU A 319 15.03 -16.44 9.67
C LEU A 319 14.24 -15.92 10.89
N GLU A 320 14.57 -16.36 12.10
CA GLU A 320 13.91 -15.92 13.34
C GLU A 320 14.00 -14.39 13.52
N LYS A 321 15.06 -13.74 13.01
CA LYS A 321 15.24 -12.28 13.02
C LYS A 321 14.16 -11.50 12.27
N PHE A 322 13.45 -12.17 11.37
CA PHE A 322 12.39 -11.60 10.54
C PHE A 322 11.00 -11.97 11.04
N SER A 323 10.91 -12.60 12.22
CA SER A 323 9.66 -13.11 12.80
C SER A 323 8.91 -14.09 11.89
N GLY A 324 9.61 -14.67 10.91
CA GLY A 324 9.09 -15.71 10.05
C GLY A 324 9.49 -17.09 10.56
N SER A 325 8.63 -18.08 10.32
CA SER A 325 8.96 -19.47 10.57
C SER A 325 8.64 -20.29 9.32
N VAL A 326 9.62 -21.05 8.85
CA VAL A 326 9.41 -22.05 7.81
C VAL A 326 9.32 -23.41 8.49
N LYS A 327 8.32 -24.20 8.09
CA LYS A 327 8.18 -25.58 8.59
C LYS A 327 8.93 -26.54 7.68
N GLY A 328 9.70 -27.44 8.29
CA GLY A 328 10.43 -28.49 7.59
C GLY A 328 11.82 -28.07 7.11
N GLU A 329 12.48 -28.99 6.43
CA GLU A 329 13.80 -28.73 5.84
C GLU A 329 13.67 -27.94 4.54
N LEU A 330 14.55 -26.96 4.36
CA LEU A 330 14.64 -26.18 3.13
C LEU A 330 15.32 -26.99 2.02
N GLY A 331 14.86 -26.84 0.78
CA GLY A 331 15.47 -27.41 -0.43
C GLY A 331 16.90 -26.89 -0.71
N GLU A 332 17.53 -27.40 -1.77
CA GLU A 332 18.87 -26.96 -2.21
C GLU A 332 18.86 -25.62 -2.96
N LYS A 333 17.80 -25.38 -3.73
CA LYS A 333 17.54 -24.15 -4.45
C LYS A 333 16.33 -23.46 -3.79
N VAL A 334 16.57 -22.39 -3.04
CA VAL A 334 15.55 -21.76 -2.17
C VAL A 334 15.25 -20.33 -2.59
N ALA A 335 13.98 -19.93 -2.42
CA ALA A 335 13.54 -18.55 -2.57
C ALA A 335 12.85 -18.09 -1.29
N LEU A 336 13.43 -17.10 -0.62
CA LEU A 336 12.89 -16.53 0.62
C LEU A 336 12.32 -15.15 0.32
N LEU A 337 11.03 -14.97 0.60
CA LEU A 337 10.24 -13.82 0.18
C LEU A 337 9.78 -13.03 1.39
N PHE A 338 10.01 -11.72 1.35
CA PHE A 338 9.68 -10.78 2.41
C PHE A 338 8.91 -9.62 1.81
N GLY A 339 7.97 -9.08 2.58
CA GLY A 339 7.26 -7.87 2.23
C GLY A 339 6.95 -7.05 3.45
N GLY A 340 6.79 -5.74 3.26
CA GLY A 340 6.55 -4.78 4.33
C GLY A 340 7.04 -3.39 3.95
N GLU A 341 7.22 -2.54 4.95
CA GLU A 341 7.63 -1.15 4.75
C GLU A 341 8.71 -0.81 5.77
N THR A 342 9.95 -0.65 5.30
CA THR A 342 11.06 -0.25 6.18
C THR A 342 11.25 1.27 6.20
N THR A 343 12.01 1.77 7.17
CA THR A 343 12.31 3.20 7.30
C THR A 343 13.80 3.46 7.19
N VAL A 344 14.15 4.64 6.69
CA VAL A 344 15.53 5.11 6.62
C VAL A 344 15.72 6.28 7.58
N VAL A 345 16.85 6.30 8.27
CA VAL A 345 17.27 7.48 9.03
C VAL A 345 18.12 8.33 8.09
N VAL A 346 17.59 9.48 7.70
CA VAL A 346 18.30 10.41 6.80
C VAL A 346 19.41 11.11 7.58
N ARG A 347 20.66 10.91 7.16
CA ARG A 347 21.87 11.43 7.81
C ARG A 347 22.54 12.56 7.02
N GLY A 348 22.38 12.57 5.71
CA GLY A 348 22.97 13.56 4.80
C GLY A 348 21.98 14.15 3.81
N SER A 349 22.50 14.99 2.91
CA SER A 349 21.74 15.62 1.81
C SER A 349 21.68 14.77 0.53
N GLY A 350 22.15 13.52 0.59
CA GLY A 350 22.14 12.58 -0.51
C GLY A 350 20.74 12.20 -0.96
N LYS A 351 20.68 11.49 -2.09
CA LYS A 351 19.44 10.94 -2.64
C LYS A 351 19.44 9.43 -2.49
N GLY A 352 18.29 8.85 -2.19
CA GLY A 352 18.16 7.41 -2.00
C GLY A 352 16.78 7.03 -1.48
N GLY A 353 16.63 5.75 -1.17
CA GLY A 353 15.45 5.21 -0.54
C GLY A 353 15.79 3.97 0.29
N ARG A 354 14.78 3.43 0.95
CA ARG A 354 14.89 2.33 1.91
C ARG A 354 15.32 1.03 1.22
N CYS A 355 14.83 0.71 0.03
CA CYS A 355 15.21 -0.50 -0.70
C CYS A 355 16.66 -0.41 -1.22
N GLN A 356 17.04 0.76 -1.72
CA GLN A 356 18.40 1.05 -2.16
C GLN A 356 19.40 1.01 -1.00
N GLU A 357 19.06 1.62 0.15
CA GLU A 357 19.90 1.64 1.35
C GLU A 357 20.04 0.24 1.96
N MET A 358 18.94 -0.53 2.03
CA MET A 358 18.96 -1.92 2.51
C MET A 358 19.88 -2.79 1.66
N THR A 359 19.78 -2.68 0.34
CA THR A 359 20.64 -3.43 -0.58
C THR A 359 22.11 -3.03 -0.43
N LEU A 360 22.40 -1.74 -0.27
CA LEU A 360 23.76 -1.23 -0.12
C LEU A 360 24.39 -1.67 1.21
N SER A 361 23.60 -1.64 2.29
CA SER A 361 24.04 -2.14 3.59
C SER A 361 24.27 -3.65 3.57
N CYS A 362 23.45 -4.41 2.84
CA CYS A 362 23.67 -5.85 2.63
C CYS A 362 25.00 -6.09 1.91
N LEU A 363 25.25 -5.38 0.81
CA LEU A 363 26.50 -5.45 0.04
C LEU A 363 27.73 -5.17 0.91
N ALA A 364 27.74 -4.04 1.62
CA ALA A 364 28.86 -3.64 2.47
C ALA A 364 29.15 -4.70 3.57
N THR A 365 28.10 -5.27 4.15
CA THR A 365 28.21 -6.30 5.20
C THR A 365 28.76 -7.61 4.65
N LEU A 366 28.26 -8.06 3.49
CA LEU A 366 28.79 -9.26 2.82
C LEU A 366 30.25 -9.09 2.42
N ALA A 367 30.61 -7.94 1.84
CA ALA A 367 31.97 -7.65 1.38
C ALA A 367 32.99 -7.49 2.51
N SER A 368 32.53 -7.16 3.72
CA SER A 368 33.35 -7.09 4.94
C SER A 368 33.60 -8.45 5.58
N SER A 369 32.92 -9.51 5.13
CA SER A 369 33.01 -10.85 5.69
C SER A 369 33.96 -11.74 4.88
N ALA A 370 34.60 -12.69 5.56
CA ALA A 370 35.39 -13.76 4.92
C ALA A 370 34.63 -15.10 4.88
N LYS A 371 33.35 -15.12 5.29
CA LYS A 371 32.54 -16.35 5.28
C LYS A 371 32.28 -16.80 3.82
N PRO A 372 32.29 -18.11 3.55
CA PRO A 372 31.89 -18.62 2.25
C PRO A 372 30.42 -18.27 1.98
N LEU A 373 30.10 -17.95 0.73
CA LEU A 373 28.76 -17.60 0.29
C LEU A 373 28.22 -18.70 -0.65
N PRO A 374 26.94 -19.10 -0.53
CA PRO A 374 26.28 -19.88 -1.58
C PRO A 374 26.14 -19.03 -2.85
N SER A 375 25.76 -19.63 -3.98
CA SER A 375 25.29 -18.83 -5.11
C SER A 375 24.01 -18.11 -4.68
N PHE A 376 23.96 -16.78 -4.81
CA PHE A 376 22.83 -16.00 -4.32
C PHE A 376 22.47 -14.80 -5.21
N LEU A 377 21.24 -14.33 -5.01
CA LEU A 377 20.79 -13.01 -5.40
C LEU A 377 19.94 -12.41 -4.28
N PHE A 378 20.21 -11.15 -3.94
CA PHE A 378 19.34 -10.34 -3.10
C PHE A 378 18.78 -9.17 -3.90
N LEU A 379 17.47 -8.96 -3.82
CA LEU A 379 16.76 -7.85 -4.45
C LEU A 379 15.83 -7.22 -3.42
N ALA A 380 15.83 -5.90 -3.33
CA ALA A 380 14.82 -5.13 -2.60
C ALA A 380 14.23 -4.08 -3.54
N ALA A 381 12.90 -4.00 -3.64
CA ALA A 381 12.24 -3.02 -4.50
C ALA A 381 10.83 -2.62 -4.02
N GLY A 382 10.51 -1.34 -4.17
CA GLY A 382 9.18 -0.77 -3.96
C GLY A 382 8.22 -1.14 -5.10
N THR A 383 7.04 -1.65 -4.75
CA THR A 383 6.06 -2.11 -5.75
C THR A 383 5.43 -1.00 -6.57
N ASP A 384 5.58 0.27 -6.17
CA ASP A 384 5.15 1.44 -6.93
C ASP A 384 6.15 1.88 -8.01
N GLY A 385 7.28 1.19 -8.11
CA GLY A 385 8.35 1.49 -9.05
C GLY A 385 9.29 2.62 -8.59
N GLN A 386 9.13 3.10 -7.36
CA GLN A 386 9.89 4.19 -6.77
C GLN A 386 10.38 3.82 -5.35
N ASP A 387 11.47 4.45 -4.93
CA ASP A 387 12.08 4.25 -3.63
C ASP A 387 12.71 5.57 -3.17
N GLY A 388 12.11 6.16 -2.14
CA GLY A 388 12.37 7.55 -1.77
C GLY A 388 12.00 8.53 -2.89
N PRO A 389 12.61 9.73 -2.94
CA PRO A 389 12.32 10.72 -3.98
C PRO A 389 13.03 10.42 -5.31
N THR A 390 13.12 9.16 -5.74
CA THR A 390 13.90 8.70 -6.90
C THR A 390 13.03 8.10 -8.01
N ASP A 391 13.61 7.89 -9.20
CA ASP A 391 12.99 7.18 -10.33
C ASP A 391 13.25 5.66 -10.31
N ALA A 392 13.82 5.15 -9.22
CA ALA A 392 14.19 3.75 -9.06
C ALA A 392 13.33 3.08 -8.02
N ALA A 393 12.97 1.82 -8.25
CA ALA A 393 12.26 0.99 -7.28
C ALA A 393 13.19 0.45 -6.19
N GLY A 394 14.49 0.33 -6.46
CA GLY A 394 15.41 -0.38 -5.56
C GLY A 394 16.67 -0.85 -6.26
N ALA A 395 17.29 -1.90 -5.73
CA ALA A 395 18.51 -2.47 -6.28
C ALA A 395 18.60 -3.99 -6.06
N TYR A 396 19.55 -4.64 -6.73
CA TYR A 396 19.90 -6.04 -6.48
C TYR A 396 21.41 -6.26 -6.44
N ILE A 397 21.83 -7.33 -5.78
CA ILE A 397 23.22 -7.81 -5.71
C ILE A 397 23.30 -9.33 -5.85
N THR A 398 24.46 -9.81 -6.28
CA THR A 398 24.82 -11.23 -6.48
C THR A 398 26.26 -11.47 -6.02
N ASN A 399 26.74 -12.71 -6.10
CA ASN A 399 28.12 -13.07 -5.74
C ASN A 399 29.18 -12.18 -6.41
N ILE A 400 29.00 -11.81 -7.68
CA ILE A 400 30.01 -11.04 -8.44
C ILE A 400 30.17 -9.61 -7.92
N ASP A 401 29.18 -9.10 -7.18
CA ASP A 401 29.18 -7.74 -6.64
C ASP A 401 29.95 -7.66 -5.31
N VAL A 402 30.10 -8.80 -4.60
CA VAL A 402 30.75 -8.89 -3.29
C VAL A 402 32.26 -8.86 -3.43
N LYS A 403 32.85 -7.65 -3.38
CA LYS A 403 34.29 -7.41 -3.49
C LYS A 403 34.79 -6.57 -2.31
N ARG A 404 35.95 -6.90 -1.74
CA ARG A 404 36.46 -6.21 -0.54
C ARG A 404 36.69 -4.71 -0.74
N ASP A 405 37.06 -4.30 -1.94
CA ASP A 405 37.31 -2.90 -2.31
C ASP A 405 36.03 -2.04 -2.31
N ILE A 406 34.84 -2.64 -2.37
CA ILE A 406 33.57 -1.90 -2.35
C ILE A 406 33.21 -1.38 -0.95
N VAL A 407 33.79 -1.94 0.12
CA VAL A 407 33.36 -1.68 1.50
C VAL A 407 33.47 -0.20 1.86
N THR A 408 34.62 0.42 1.57
CA THR A 408 34.85 1.84 1.88
C THR A 408 33.86 2.72 1.14
N GLN A 409 33.74 2.54 -0.17
CA GLN A 409 32.81 3.31 -1.00
C GLN A 409 31.36 3.13 -0.53
N ALA A 410 30.90 1.90 -0.33
CA ALA A 410 29.53 1.63 0.10
C ALA A 410 29.21 2.28 1.46
N THR A 411 30.17 2.28 2.40
CA THR A 411 30.01 2.90 3.72
C THR A 411 29.85 4.42 3.62
N GLU A 412 30.66 5.10 2.81
CA GLU A 412 30.56 6.56 2.59
C GLU A 412 29.18 6.96 2.04
N TYR A 413 28.65 6.20 1.08
CA TYR A 413 27.33 6.46 0.51
C TYR A 413 26.18 6.18 1.50
N LEU A 414 26.34 5.23 2.42
CA LEU A 414 25.37 4.99 3.50
C LEU A 414 25.37 6.13 4.53
N GLU A 415 26.55 6.64 4.90
CA GLU A 415 26.69 7.74 5.88
C GLU A 415 26.11 9.05 5.37
N THR A 416 26.13 9.26 4.05
CA THR A 416 25.61 10.47 3.40
C THR A 416 24.17 10.33 2.88
N SER A 417 23.50 9.19 3.14
CA SER A 417 22.16 8.87 2.63
C SER A 417 22.05 8.99 1.10
N ASN A 418 23.07 8.53 0.39
CA ASN A 418 23.24 8.78 -1.05
C ASN A 418 23.21 7.49 -1.91
N SER A 419 22.46 6.48 -1.47
CA SER A 419 22.38 5.17 -2.12
C SER A 419 21.96 5.22 -3.59
N TYR A 420 21.17 6.22 -4.01
CA TYR A 420 20.81 6.41 -5.41
C TYR A 420 22.00 6.69 -6.32
N GLN A 421 22.93 7.55 -5.88
CA GLN A 421 24.11 7.91 -6.66
C GLN A 421 25.08 6.72 -6.75
N PHE A 422 25.21 5.95 -5.67
CA PHE A 422 25.94 4.69 -5.69
C PHE A 422 25.39 3.76 -6.76
N TRP A 423 24.11 3.40 -6.70
CA TRP A 423 23.52 2.44 -7.64
C TRP A 423 23.47 2.95 -9.07
N SER A 424 23.34 4.27 -9.28
CA SER A 424 23.36 4.86 -10.63
C SER A 424 24.73 4.76 -11.31
N SER A 425 25.82 4.78 -10.54
CA SER A 425 27.19 4.69 -11.07
C SER A 425 27.75 3.26 -11.03
N TYR A 426 27.38 2.48 -10.01
CA TYR A 426 27.84 1.11 -9.82
C TYR A 426 27.45 0.21 -11.00
N ASN A 427 28.43 -0.49 -11.57
CA ASN A 427 28.26 -1.34 -12.76
C ASN A 427 27.47 -0.64 -13.89
N ASN A 428 27.68 0.66 -14.10
CA ASN A 428 26.94 1.47 -15.09
C ASN A 428 25.41 1.42 -14.89
N GLY A 429 24.95 1.34 -13.64
CA GLY A 429 23.52 1.33 -13.30
C GLY A 429 22.83 -0.02 -13.49
N GLN A 430 23.55 -1.10 -13.85
CA GLN A 430 22.92 -2.40 -14.13
C GLN A 430 22.21 -3.01 -12.92
N ASN A 431 22.71 -2.75 -11.71
CA ASN A 431 22.14 -3.21 -10.44
C ASN A 431 20.96 -2.34 -9.97
N HIS A 432 20.72 -1.19 -10.64
CA HIS A 432 19.68 -0.23 -10.27
C HIS A 432 18.35 -0.62 -10.93
N ILE A 433 17.32 -0.88 -10.11
CA ILE A 433 16.03 -1.35 -10.61
C ILE A 433 15.16 -0.15 -10.95
N LYS A 434 15.04 0.16 -12.24
CA LYS A 434 14.25 1.30 -12.76
C LYS A 434 13.15 0.85 -13.73
N PRO A 435 12.06 0.25 -13.22
CA PRO A 435 10.97 -0.25 -14.06
C PRO A 435 10.06 0.87 -14.57
N GLY A 436 10.19 2.09 -14.04
CA GLY A 436 9.20 3.14 -14.16
C GLY A 436 7.99 2.92 -13.23
N PRO A 437 7.01 3.83 -13.23
CA PRO A 437 5.81 3.70 -12.40
C PRO A 437 5.02 2.44 -12.76
N THR A 438 4.75 1.58 -11.78
CA THR A 438 4.01 0.33 -11.97
C THR A 438 2.49 0.53 -11.97
N GLY A 439 2.02 1.67 -11.44
CA GLY A 439 0.60 1.97 -11.26
C GLY A 439 -0.05 1.27 -10.07
N THR A 440 0.73 0.59 -9.22
CA THR A 440 0.26 0.00 -7.95
C THR A 440 1.08 0.53 -6.76
N ASN A 441 0.65 0.21 -5.53
CA ASN A 441 1.48 0.35 -4.34
C ASN A 441 0.94 -0.60 -3.27
N VAL A 442 1.68 -1.64 -2.97
CA VAL A 442 1.42 -2.57 -1.86
C VAL A 442 2.67 -2.73 -0.98
N MET A 443 3.45 -1.64 -0.84
CA MET A 443 4.72 -1.55 -0.07
C MET A 443 5.92 -2.17 -0.80
N ASP A 444 6.97 -2.59 -0.06
CA ASP A 444 8.20 -3.15 -0.60
C ASP A 444 8.18 -4.68 -0.64
N ILE A 445 8.97 -5.22 -1.56
CA ILE A 445 9.27 -6.65 -1.68
C ILE A 445 10.78 -6.86 -1.57
N GLN A 446 11.18 -7.90 -0.85
CA GLN A 446 12.54 -8.42 -0.87
C GLN A 446 12.56 -9.90 -1.29
N ILE A 447 13.50 -10.24 -2.17
CA ILE A 447 13.69 -11.58 -2.72
C ILE A 447 15.13 -12.01 -2.42
N VAL A 448 15.28 -13.12 -1.70
CA VAL A 448 16.56 -13.80 -1.53
C VAL A 448 16.49 -15.13 -2.27
N LEU A 449 17.26 -15.27 -3.34
CA LEU A 449 17.46 -16.53 -4.04
C LEU A 449 18.80 -17.11 -3.59
N MET A 450 18.83 -18.39 -3.19
CA MET A 450 20.07 -19.09 -2.87
C MET A 450 20.08 -20.47 -3.50
N ASP A 451 21.25 -20.91 -3.93
CA ASP A 451 21.51 -22.23 -4.46
C ASP A 451 22.74 -22.82 -3.76
N PHE A 452 22.51 -23.95 -3.10
CA PHE A 452 23.49 -24.71 -2.33
C PHE A 452 24.02 -25.92 -3.10
N VAL A 453 23.57 -26.14 -4.35
CA VAL A 453 24.14 -27.17 -5.24
C VAL A 453 25.49 -26.66 -5.74
N HIS A 454 26.54 -27.43 -5.47
CA HIS A 454 27.89 -27.21 -5.98
C HIS A 454 28.11 -27.98 -7.28
#